data_AF-A0A1H8KTJ1-F1
#
_entry.id   AF-A0A1H8KTJ1-F1
#
_cell.length_a   1.000
_cell.length_b   1.000
_cell.length_c   1.000
_cell.angle_alpha   90.00
_cell.angle_beta   90.00
_cell.angle_gamma   90.00
#
_symmetry.space_group_name_H-M   'P 1'
#
loop_
_entity.id
_entity.type
_entity.pdbx_description
1 polymer ?
#
loop_
_entity_poly.entity_id
_entity_poly.type
_entity_poly.pdbx_seq_one_letter_code
_entity_poly.pdbx_strand_id
1 'polypeptide(L)'
;MCATSPVTLRNLPGIPDGVLTQRIAYHADAQGRWNSNASLTFSAGQQQGSYRLRTYANGRHRLQQNQMVEQVERFALLPPFDRSTPWARTTQRHFNAWVLLMQRELPQRQYRIQLQGPNAYLLEPLLPGKGRSSVRVACRRVTSPTAE
;
A
#
# COMPACT_ATOMS: atom_id res chain seq x y z
N MET A 1 5.33 -6.32 -9.50
CA MET A 1 5.36 -4.98 -8.87
C MET A 1 3.99 -4.35 -9.03
N CYS A 2 3.51 -3.69 -7.98
CA CYS A 2 2.26 -2.94 -8.00
C CYS A 2 2.48 -1.48 -7.60
N ALA A 3 1.59 -0.60 -8.01
CA ALA A 3 1.58 0.80 -7.63
C ALA A 3 0.14 1.30 -7.42
N THR A 4 -0.07 2.11 -6.39
CA THR A 4 -1.38 2.73 -6.15
C THR A 4 -1.52 3.98 -7.00
N SER A 5 -2.76 4.30 -7.40
CA SER A 5 -3.12 5.67 -7.76
C SER A 5 -2.82 6.61 -6.58
N PRO A 6 -2.57 7.91 -6.83
CA PRO A 6 -2.49 8.90 -5.77
C PRO A 6 -3.72 8.88 -4.88
N VAL A 7 -3.51 8.87 -3.56
CA VAL A 7 -4.57 8.90 -2.55
C VAL A 7 -4.48 10.21 -1.80
N THR A 8 -5.50 11.06 -1.96
CA THR A 8 -5.58 12.31 -1.23
C THR A 8 -5.93 12.03 0.23
N LEU A 9 -5.07 12.44 1.15
CA LEU A 9 -5.31 12.40 2.58
C LEU A 9 -5.75 13.79 3.04
N ARG A 10 -6.83 13.87 3.81
CA ARG A 10 -7.35 15.13 4.38
C ARG A 10 -7.77 14.94 5.82
N ASN A 11 -7.62 16.00 6.62
CA ASN A 11 -8.14 16.07 7.99
C ASN A 11 -7.67 14.91 8.88
N LEU A 12 -6.42 14.48 8.73
CA LEU A 12 -5.82 13.44 9.57
C LEU A 12 -5.17 14.07 10.81
N PRO A 13 -5.43 13.56 12.03
CA PRO A 13 -4.82 14.10 13.24
C PRO A 13 -3.28 14.09 13.18
N GLY A 14 -2.66 15.27 13.26
CA GLY A 14 -1.20 15.43 13.26
C GLY A 14 -0.50 15.14 11.92
N ILE A 15 -1.26 14.93 10.84
CA ILE A 15 -0.74 14.75 9.48
C ILE A 15 -1.40 15.80 8.58
N PRO A 16 -0.64 16.67 7.92
CA PRO A 16 -1.23 17.69 7.04
C PRO A 16 -1.94 17.04 5.85
N ASP A 17 -2.78 17.82 5.18
CA ASP A 17 -3.37 17.41 3.92
C ASP A 17 -2.28 17.16 2.86
N GLY A 18 -2.47 16.14 2.04
CA GLY A 18 -1.47 15.76 1.06
C GLY A 18 -1.86 14.57 0.22
N VAL A 19 -0.86 14.02 -0.46
CA VAL A 19 -1.03 12.92 -1.39
C VAL A 19 -0.12 11.76 -0.98
N LEU A 20 -0.73 10.59 -0.81
CA LEU A 20 -0.05 9.33 -0.56
C LEU A 20 0.05 8.55 -1.87
N THR A 21 1.25 8.08 -2.17
CA THR A 21 1.50 7.09 -3.22
C THR A 21 2.22 5.89 -2.63
N GLN A 22 2.02 4.71 -3.22
CA GLN A 22 2.62 3.48 -2.75
C GLN A 22 3.11 2.64 -3.93
N ARG A 23 4.30 2.07 -3.78
CA ARG A 23 4.86 1.05 -4.68
C ARG A 23 5.11 -0.22 -3.89
N ILE A 24 4.75 -1.36 -4.45
CA ILE A 24 4.70 -2.66 -3.76
C ILE A 24 5.44 -3.70 -4.59
N ALA A 25 6.44 -4.33 -4.01
CA ALA A 25 6.90 -5.64 -4.45
C ALA A 25 6.01 -6.67 -3.75
N TYR A 26 5.28 -7.46 -4.53
CA TYR A 26 4.31 -8.44 -4.04
C TYR A 26 4.65 -9.81 -4.63
N HIS A 27 4.63 -10.83 -3.80
CA HIS A 27 4.83 -12.22 -4.19
C HIS A 27 3.83 -13.10 -3.45
N ALA A 28 3.24 -14.07 -4.15
CA ALA A 28 2.36 -15.06 -3.57
C ALA A 28 2.63 -16.45 -4.16
N ASP A 29 2.44 -17.49 -3.34
CA ASP A 29 2.53 -18.87 -3.79
C ASP A 29 1.16 -19.44 -4.19
N ALA A 30 1.16 -20.68 -4.71
CA ALA A 30 -0.05 -21.37 -5.13
C ALA A 30 -0.99 -21.72 -3.97
N GLN A 31 -0.50 -21.70 -2.72
CA GLN A 31 -1.28 -21.92 -1.51
C GLN A 31 -1.91 -20.63 -0.98
N GLY A 32 -1.70 -19.50 -1.68
CA GLY A 32 -2.23 -18.20 -1.33
C GLY A 32 -1.47 -17.51 -0.20
N ARG A 33 -0.31 -18.00 0.23
CA ARG A 33 0.54 -17.24 1.15
C ARG A 33 1.24 -16.15 0.38
N TRP A 34 1.17 -14.93 0.88
CA TRP A 34 1.78 -13.78 0.23
C TRP A 34 2.69 -13.02 1.17
N ASN A 35 3.68 -12.35 0.59
CA ASN A 35 4.51 -11.36 1.24
C ASN A 35 4.63 -10.12 0.35
N SER A 36 4.89 -9.00 0.99
CA SER A 36 5.09 -7.75 0.29
C SER A 36 6.08 -6.85 1.00
N ASN A 37 6.83 -6.10 0.20
CA ASN A 37 7.60 -4.96 0.64
C ASN A 37 7.03 -3.73 -0.08
N ALA A 38 6.69 -2.69 0.66
CA ALA A 38 6.18 -1.46 0.07
C ALA A 38 7.04 -0.25 0.44
N SER A 39 7.06 0.71 -0.47
CA SER A 39 7.53 2.07 -0.24
C SER A 39 6.34 3.01 -0.36
N LEU A 40 5.99 3.66 0.74
CA LEU A 40 4.98 4.70 0.81
C LEU A 40 5.70 6.04 0.71
N THR A 41 5.18 6.94 -0.13
CA THR A 41 5.64 8.33 -0.23
C THR A 41 4.45 9.22 0.01
N PHE A 42 4.53 10.00 1.08
CA PHE A 42 3.58 11.05 1.37
C PHE A 42 4.19 12.40 1.01
N SER A 43 3.47 13.18 0.23
CA SER A 43 3.82 14.56 -0.14
C SER A 43 2.78 15.49 0.45
N ALA A 44 3.18 16.34 1.39
CA ALA A 44 2.31 17.37 1.94
C ALA A 44 2.03 18.44 0.88
N GLY A 45 0.83 19.03 0.91
CA GLY A 45 0.49 20.15 0.02
C GLY A 45 1.43 21.36 0.19
N GLN A 46 1.48 22.23 -0.83
CA GLN A 46 2.19 23.52 -0.80
C GLN A 46 3.62 23.48 -0.23
N GLN A 47 4.50 22.64 -0.79
CA GLN A 47 5.93 22.56 -0.45
C GLN A 47 6.25 22.29 1.04
N GLN A 48 5.29 21.82 1.83
CA GLN A 48 5.52 21.56 3.26
C GLN A 48 6.52 20.42 3.50
N GLY A 49 6.64 19.48 2.57
CA GLY A 49 7.67 18.44 2.60
C GLY A 49 7.19 17.10 2.06
N SER A 50 8.05 16.09 2.19
CA SER A 50 7.70 14.70 1.90
C SER A 50 8.29 13.75 2.94
N TYR A 51 7.64 12.60 3.11
CA TYR A 51 8.08 11.55 4.01
C TYR A 51 7.97 10.20 3.32
N ARG A 52 9.05 9.42 3.36
CA ARG A 52 9.11 8.07 2.82
C ARG A 52 9.13 7.04 3.93
N LEU A 53 8.34 5.99 3.76
CA LEU A 53 8.22 4.89 4.72
C LEU A 53 8.28 3.55 4.00
N ARG A 54 9.16 2.66 4.48
CA ARG A 54 9.19 1.28 4.02
C ARG A 54 8.35 0.41 4.95
N THR A 55 7.64 -0.56 4.38
CA THR A 55 6.85 -1.52 5.16
C THR A 55 7.06 -2.93 4.64
N TYR A 56 6.86 -3.88 5.54
CA TYR A 56 6.72 -5.30 5.24
C TYR A 56 5.32 -5.75 5.65
N ALA A 57 4.70 -6.60 4.85
CA ALA A 57 3.47 -7.28 5.22
C ALA A 57 3.44 -8.70 4.66
N ASN A 58 2.82 -9.62 5.38
CA ASN A 58 2.52 -10.95 4.87
C ASN A 58 1.16 -11.43 5.34
N GLY A 59 0.69 -12.51 4.71
CA GLY A 59 -0.48 -13.21 5.16
C GLY A 59 -0.99 -14.20 4.13
N ARG A 60 -2.31 -14.34 4.05
CA ARG A 60 -2.99 -15.25 3.14
C ARG A 60 -3.94 -14.49 2.23
N HIS A 61 -4.15 -14.98 1.03
CA HIS A 61 -5.20 -14.51 0.15
C HIS A 61 -6.06 -15.67 -0.33
N ARG A 62 -7.27 -15.34 -0.77
CA ARG A 62 -8.16 -16.23 -1.49
C ARG A 62 -8.68 -15.52 -2.72
N LEU A 63 -8.68 -16.24 -3.84
CA LEU A 63 -9.26 -15.78 -5.10
C LEU A 63 -10.60 -16.48 -5.32
N GLN A 64 -11.62 -15.72 -5.68
CA GLN A 64 -12.92 -16.26 -6.07
C GLN A 64 -13.48 -15.43 -7.24
N GLN A 65 -13.64 -16.08 -8.39
CA GLN A 65 -14.07 -15.48 -9.66
C GLN A 65 -13.17 -14.30 -10.06
N ASN A 66 -13.49 -13.08 -9.63
CA ASN A 66 -12.70 -11.86 -9.87
C ASN A 66 -12.53 -11.03 -8.60
N GLN A 67 -12.60 -11.68 -7.43
CA GLN A 67 -12.40 -11.05 -6.14
C GLN A 67 -11.21 -11.67 -5.43
N MET A 68 -10.45 -10.83 -4.75
CA MET A 68 -9.36 -11.24 -3.87
C MET A 68 -9.70 -10.78 -2.46
N VAL A 69 -9.63 -11.70 -1.52
CA VAL A 69 -9.68 -11.40 -0.09
C VAL A 69 -8.29 -11.66 0.47
N GLU A 70 -7.67 -10.63 1.04
CA GLU A 70 -6.39 -10.76 1.75
C GLU A 70 -6.63 -10.68 3.26
N GLN A 71 -6.10 -11.65 3.99
CA GLN A 71 -5.92 -11.60 5.42
C GLN A 71 -4.46 -11.26 5.69
N VAL A 72 -4.21 -10.13 6.36
CA VAL A 72 -2.86 -9.78 6.81
C VAL A 72 -2.59 -10.47 8.14
N GLU A 73 -1.50 -11.23 8.21
CA GLU A 73 -1.04 -11.94 9.41
C GLU A 73 0.02 -11.13 10.15
N ARG A 74 0.96 -10.50 9.43
CA ARG A 74 1.97 -9.61 10.02
C ARG A 74 2.14 -8.35 9.19
N PHE A 75 2.45 -7.27 9.89
CA PHE A 75 2.79 -5.99 9.31
C PHE A 75 3.86 -5.30 10.15
N ALA A 76 4.85 -4.70 9.50
CA ALA A 76 5.91 -3.97 10.17
C ALA A 76 6.31 -2.74 9.36
N LEU A 77 6.66 -1.67 10.08
CA LEU A 77 7.39 -0.55 9.52
C LEU A 77 8.88 -0.91 9.50
N LEU A 78 9.56 -0.66 8.39
CA LEU A 78 10.96 -1.02 8.21
C LEU A 78 11.87 0.21 8.35
N PRO A 79 12.92 0.16 9.18
CA PRO A 79 13.95 1.18 9.21
C PRO A 79 14.87 1.11 7.96
N PRO A 80 15.65 2.17 7.68
CA PRO A 80 15.64 3.47 8.36
C PRO A 80 14.39 4.29 8.02
N PHE A 81 13.86 5.01 9.01
CA PHE A 81 12.79 6.00 8.79
C PHE A 81 13.36 7.27 8.19
N ASP A 82 12.60 7.90 7.30
CA ASP A 82 13.05 9.11 6.60
C ASP A 82 13.28 10.27 7.59
N ARG A 83 14.49 10.80 7.56
CA ARG A 83 14.94 11.94 8.38
C ARG A 83 15.57 13.05 7.53
N SER A 84 15.41 12.96 6.21
CA SER A 84 16.11 13.82 5.23
C SER A 84 15.74 15.30 5.35
N THR A 85 14.55 15.62 5.84
CA THR A 85 14.08 17.01 6.02
C THR A 85 13.62 17.28 7.45
N PRO A 86 13.63 18.55 7.92
CA PRO A 86 13.03 18.91 9.20
C PRO A 86 11.57 18.46 9.32
N TRP A 87 10.82 18.58 8.22
CA TRP A 87 9.43 18.14 8.14
C TRP A 87 9.29 16.62 8.31
N ALA A 88 10.11 15.82 7.62
CA ALA A 88 10.11 14.37 7.78
C ALA A 88 10.34 13.97 9.25
N ARG A 89 11.24 14.65 9.95
CA ARG A 89 11.55 14.38 11.37
C ARG A 89 10.37 14.66 12.32
N THR A 90 9.59 15.72 12.08
CA THR A 90 8.45 16.09 12.95
C THR A 90 7.20 15.27 12.65
N THR A 91 6.94 14.97 11.38
CA THR A 91 5.75 14.21 10.96
C THR A 91 5.93 12.69 11.12
N GLN A 92 7.17 12.18 11.20
CA GLN A 92 7.50 10.75 11.29
C GLN A 92 6.58 9.98 12.27
N ARG A 93 6.45 10.48 13.50
CA ARG A 93 5.71 9.78 14.57
C ARG A 93 4.22 9.67 14.23
N HIS A 94 3.61 10.75 13.79
CA HIS A 94 2.18 10.80 13.46
C HIS A 94 1.88 9.92 12.25
N PHE A 95 2.68 10.03 11.19
CA PHE A 95 2.49 9.23 9.98
C PHE A 95 2.69 7.73 10.24
N ASN A 96 3.75 7.35 10.97
CA ASN A 96 3.99 5.95 11.33
C ASN A 96 2.85 5.37 12.18
N ALA A 97 2.36 6.13 13.17
CA ALA A 97 1.24 5.70 14.00
C ALA A 97 -0.04 5.53 13.19
N TRP A 98 -0.34 6.46 12.27
CA TRP A 98 -1.50 6.36 11.39
C TRP A 98 -1.43 5.13 10.47
N VAL A 99 -0.27 4.84 9.86
CA VAL A 99 -0.12 3.65 9.01
C VAL A 99 -0.34 2.36 9.80
N LEU A 100 0.19 2.28 11.03
CA LEU A 100 -0.03 1.13 11.91
C LEU A 100 -1.49 0.99 12.33
N LEU A 101 -2.16 2.10 12.64
CA LEU A 101 -3.58 2.13 12.98
C LEU A 101 -4.44 1.65 11.80
N MET A 102 -4.23 2.20 10.61
CA MET A 102 -4.95 1.79 9.39
C MET A 102 -4.83 0.29 9.12
N GLN A 103 -3.65 -0.27 9.38
CA GLN A 103 -3.44 -1.70 9.23
C GLN A 103 -4.21 -2.52 10.28
N ARG A 104 -4.24 -2.06 11.53
CA ARG A 104 -4.94 -2.75 12.61
C ARG A 104 -6.46 -2.75 12.40
N GLU A 105 -7.01 -1.66 11.89
CA GLU A 105 -8.44 -1.51 11.62
C GLU A 105 -8.90 -2.30 10.39
N LEU A 106 -7.99 -2.63 9.47
CA LEU A 106 -8.28 -3.35 8.23
C LEU A 106 -7.40 -4.61 8.09
N PRO A 107 -7.52 -5.59 9.01
CA PRO A 107 -6.73 -6.81 8.96
C PRO A 107 -7.14 -7.70 7.78
N GLN A 108 -8.39 -7.56 7.33
CA GLN A 108 -8.91 -8.17 6.11
C GLN A 108 -9.16 -7.09 5.06
N ARG A 109 -8.70 -7.34 3.84
CA ARG A 109 -8.85 -6.44 2.69
C ARG A 109 -9.54 -7.19 1.57
N GLN A 110 -10.43 -6.50 0.87
CA GLN A 110 -11.15 -7.09 -0.26
C GLN A 110 -10.88 -6.25 -1.50
N TYR A 111 -10.70 -6.92 -2.63
CA TYR A 111 -10.41 -6.29 -3.91
C TYR A 111 -11.24 -6.92 -5.00
N ARG A 112 -11.73 -6.09 -5.92
CA ARG A 112 -12.12 -6.54 -7.26
C ARG A 112 -10.87 -6.57 -8.15
N ILE A 113 -10.69 -7.66 -8.88
CA ILE A 113 -9.60 -7.87 -9.83
C ILE A 113 -10.13 -7.58 -11.23
N GLN A 114 -9.39 -6.79 -12.00
CA GLN A 114 -9.63 -6.60 -13.43
C GLN A 114 -8.35 -6.92 -14.20
N LEU A 115 -8.41 -7.93 -15.06
CA LEU A 115 -7.29 -8.27 -15.93
C LEU A 115 -7.09 -7.15 -16.96
N GLN A 116 -5.86 -6.70 -17.12
CA GLN A 116 -5.45 -5.69 -18.11
C GLN A 116 -4.62 -6.33 -19.25
N GLY A 117 -4.24 -7.60 -19.09
CA GLY A 117 -3.46 -8.38 -20.04
C GLY A 117 -2.82 -9.60 -19.37
N PRO A 118 -2.00 -10.39 -20.10
CA PRO A 118 -1.44 -11.64 -19.59
C PRO A 118 -0.50 -11.49 -18.39
N ASN A 119 0.06 -10.28 -18.19
CA ASN A 119 1.02 -9.99 -17.13
C ASN A 119 0.62 -8.75 -16.30
N ALA A 120 -0.63 -8.28 -16.42
CA ALA A 120 -1.07 -7.06 -15.74
C ALA A 120 -2.52 -7.17 -15.27
N TYR A 121 -2.78 -6.67 -14.07
CA TYR A 121 -4.11 -6.59 -13.48
C TYR A 121 -4.26 -5.35 -12.61
N LEU A 122 -5.49 -4.92 -12.40
CA LEU A 122 -5.87 -3.83 -11.53
C LEU A 122 -6.61 -4.41 -10.33
N LEU A 123 -6.22 -3.99 -9.13
CA LEU A 123 -7.00 -4.22 -7.92
C LEU A 123 -7.77 -2.96 -7.57
N GLU A 124 -9.05 -3.11 -7.33
CA GLU A 124 -9.92 -2.05 -6.84
C GLU A 124 -10.38 -2.41 -5.42
N PRO A 125 -9.96 -1.67 -4.38
CA PRO A 125 -10.38 -1.96 -3.01
C PRO A 125 -11.90 -1.86 -2.85
N LEU A 126 -12.49 -2.87 -2.22
CA LEU A 126 -13.88 -2.89 -1.80
C LEU A 126 -13.92 -2.45 -0.33
N LEU A 127 -14.46 -1.26 -0.08
CA LEU A 127 -14.55 -0.70 1.27
C LEU A 127 -15.92 -1.02 1.89
N PRO A 128 -15.98 -1.60 3.10
CA PRO A 128 -17.25 -1.90 3.76
C PRO A 128 -18.12 -0.65 3.92
N GLY A 129 -19.39 -0.73 3.52
CA GLY A 129 -20.36 0.36 3.69
C GLY A 129 -20.08 1.64 2.88
N LYS A 130 -19.09 1.62 1.97
CA LYS A 130 -18.78 2.74 1.08
C LYS A 130 -18.94 2.32 -0.38
N GLY A 131 -19.26 3.30 -1.24
CA GLY A 131 -19.30 3.10 -2.69
C GLY A 131 -17.95 2.70 -3.28
N ARG A 132 -17.84 2.66 -4.61
CA ARG A 132 -16.60 2.33 -5.32
C ARG A 132 -15.46 3.23 -4.81
N SER A 133 -14.38 2.63 -4.29
CA SER A 133 -13.16 3.37 -3.96
C SER A 133 -12.64 4.05 -5.23
N SER A 134 -12.05 5.25 -5.13
CA SER A 134 -11.29 5.86 -6.24
C SER A 134 -9.86 5.32 -6.32
N VAL A 135 -9.39 4.65 -5.26
CA VAL A 135 -8.06 4.07 -5.21
C VAL A 135 -7.98 2.87 -6.14
N ARG A 136 -6.90 2.79 -6.91
CA ARG A 136 -6.59 1.67 -7.78
C ARG A 136 -5.19 1.18 -7.51
N VAL A 137 -4.96 -0.12 -7.58
CA VAL A 137 -3.62 -0.71 -7.47
C VAL A 137 -3.31 -1.43 -8.77
N ALA A 138 -2.49 -0.82 -9.61
CA ALA A 138 -2.04 -1.41 -10.86
C ALA A 138 -0.88 -2.36 -10.56
N CYS A 139 -1.03 -3.62 -10.94
CA CYS A 139 -0.03 -4.68 -10.76
C CYS A 139 0.45 -5.20 -12.10
N ARG A 140 1.77 -5.37 -12.22
CA ARG A 140 2.42 -6.01 -13.36
C ARG A 140 3.39 -7.07 -12.86
N ARG A 141 3.35 -8.26 -13.48
CA ARG A 141 4.35 -9.29 -13.24
C ARG A 141 5.72 -8.76 -13.67
N VAL A 142 6.69 -8.82 -12.77
CA VAL A 142 8.09 -8.54 -13.09
C VAL A 142 8.72 -9.89 -13.35
N THR A 143 9.08 -10.15 -14.60
CA THR A 143 10.00 -11.23 -14.92
C THR A 143 11.37 -10.77 -14.44
N SER A 144 11.96 -11.47 -13.47
CA SER A 144 13.37 -11.27 -13.15
C SER A 144 14.16 -11.42 -14.45
N PRO A 145 15.16 -10.56 -14.73
CA PRO A 145 16.12 -10.91 -15.77
C PRO A 145 16.73 -12.24 -15.36
N THR A 146 16.67 -13.22 -16.26
CA THR A 146 17.50 -14.43 -16.16
C THR A 146 18.92 -13.96 -15.92
N ALA A 147 19.52 -14.41 -14.81
CA ALA A 147 20.96 -14.30 -14.65
C ALA A 147 21.56 -15.17 -15.78
N GLU A 148 22.04 -14.51 -16.83
CA GLU A 148 23.02 -15.10 -17.75
C GLU A 148 24.40 -15.12 -17.06
#